data_AF-A0A976SKX2-F1
#
_entry.id   AF-A0A976SKX2-F1
#
_cell.length_a   1.000
_cell.length_b   1.000
_cell.length_c   1.000
_cell.angle_alpha   90.00
_cell.angle_beta   90.00
_cell.angle_gamma   90.00
#
_symmetry.space_group_name_H-M   'P 1'
#
loop_
_entity.id
_entity.type
_entity.pdbx_description
1 polymer ?
#
loop_
_entity_poly.entity_id
_entity_poly.type
_entity_poly.pdbx_seq_one_letter_code
_entity_poly.pdbx_strand_id
1 'polypeptide(L)'
;MSMNLFRLSGDMCHVVSLLLLIWKLKTSKNCLGISARMQELYLIVFVCRYMDLFLYFISLYNTIMKILFLVITSFSIYLIRFKPPISQTYNRKIDKFSYEKYLLGPVLALTLLTTKSYKFFDITWTYSIWLESVAILPQLTMLYQQREVENITSHYVATMGLYRAFYLINWVYRYFFETPSFVCVVCWVAGFIQTALYVDFFYYFAKSKWYGKKLVLPFTGDV
;
A
#
# COMPACT_ATOMS: atom_id res chain seq x y z
N MET A 1 17.65 2.71 -15.34
CA MET A 1 17.49 3.37 -14.02
C MET A 1 18.31 2.57 -13.02
N SER A 2 19.32 3.18 -12.39
CA SER A 2 20.23 2.45 -11.50
C SER A 2 19.50 2.01 -10.21
N MET A 3 19.77 0.80 -9.74
CA MET A 3 19.28 0.33 -8.45
C MET A 3 20.16 0.94 -7.36
N ASN A 4 19.56 1.53 -6.34
CA ASN A 4 20.26 1.97 -5.14
C ASN A 4 19.73 1.22 -3.91
N LEU A 5 20.49 1.32 -2.81
CA LEU A 5 20.19 0.61 -1.57
C LEU A 5 18.80 0.95 -1.02
N PHE A 6 18.41 2.23 -1.04
CA PHE A 6 17.12 2.67 -0.52
C PHE A 6 15.95 2.10 -1.32
N ARG A 7 16.07 2.07 -2.65
CA ARG A 7 15.07 1.47 -3.52
C ARG A 7 14.95 -0.03 -3.29
N LEU A 8 16.08 -0.73 -3.20
CA LEU A 8 16.08 -2.17 -2.93
C LEU A 8 15.46 -2.47 -1.57
N SER A 9 15.84 -1.75 -0.52
CA SER A 9 15.24 -1.89 0.82
C SER A 9 13.74 -1.61 0.80
N GLY A 10 13.30 -0.57 0.09
CA GLY A 10 11.89 -0.29 -0.11
C GLY A 10 11.15 -1.45 -0.80
N ASP A 11 11.67 -1.93 -1.93
CA ASP A 11 11.08 -3.07 -2.65
C ASP A 11 10.98 -4.32 -1.76
N MET A 12 12.03 -4.63 -1.00
CA MET A 12 12.06 -5.77 -0.10
C MET A 12 11.07 -5.61 1.05
N CYS A 13 10.93 -4.41 1.65
CA CYS A 13 9.89 -4.14 2.63
C CYS A 13 8.50 -4.39 2.06
N HIS A 14 8.23 -3.96 0.82
CA HIS A 14 6.93 -4.18 0.20
C HIS A 14 6.65 -5.67 -0.09
N VAL A 15 7.68 -6.44 -0.47
CA VAL A 15 7.52 -7.90 -0.61
C VAL A 15 7.28 -8.54 0.76
N VAL A 16 8.04 -8.16 1.77
CA VAL A 16 7.89 -8.70 3.14
C VAL A 16 6.50 -8.42 3.69
N SER A 17 5.93 -7.23 3.47
CA SER A 17 4.58 -6.94 3.93
C SER A 17 3.53 -7.85 3.27
N LEU A 18 3.62 -8.08 1.96
CA LEU A 18 2.72 -8.99 1.27
C LEU A 18 2.88 -10.44 1.74
N LEU A 19 4.11 -10.88 1.99
CA LEU A 19 4.38 -12.20 2.56
C LEU A 19 3.84 -12.34 3.98
N LEU A 20 3.97 -11.31 4.82
CA LEU A 20 3.39 -11.27 6.17
C LEU A 20 1.87 -11.38 6.12
N LEU A 21 1.22 -10.70 5.17
CA LEU A 21 -0.23 -10.81 4.99
C LEU A 21 -0.64 -12.24 4.62
N ILE A 22 0.03 -12.87 3.65
CA ILE A 22 -0.27 -14.26 3.27
C ILE A 22 0.00 -15.22 4.44
N TRP A 23 1.11 -15.02 5.14
CA TRP A 23 1.46 -15.84 6.30
C TRP A 23 0.41 -15.71 7.41
N LYS A 24 -0.08 -14.50 7.68
CA LYS A 24 -1.19 -14.22 8.59
C LYS A 24 -2.42 -15.02 8.18
N LEU A 25 -2.91 -14.82 6.95
CA LEU A 25 -4.14 -15.45 6.45
C LEU A 25 -4.06 -16.98 6.48
N LYS A 26 -2.91 -17.56 6.13
CA LYS A 26 -2.72 -19.02 6.10
C LYS A 26 -2.52 -19.64 7.47
N THR A 27 -1.85 -18.96 8.40
CA THR A 27 -1.52 -19.49 9.73
C THR A 27 -2.69 -19.31 10.69
N SER A 28 -3.27 -18.10 10.76
CA SER A 28 -4.39 -17.82 11.67
C SER A 28 -5.74 -18.32 11.14
N LYS A 29 -5.79 -18.71 9.86
CA LYS A 29 -7.01 -19.13 9.14
C LYS A 29 -8.16 -18.11 9.23
N ASN A 30 -7.83 -16.84 9.46
CA ASN A 30 -8.80 -15.75 9.57
C ASN A 30 -8.26 -14.46 8.92
N CYS A 31 -9.18 -13.57 8.54
CA CYS A 31 -8.89 -12.23 8.00
C CYS A 31 -9.35 -11.10 8.93
N LEU A 32 -9.48 -11.37 10.24
CA LEU A 32 -9.75 -10.33 11.24
C LEU A 32 -8.68 -9.23 11.17
N GLY A 33 -9.10 -7.97 11.20
CA GLY A 33 -8.22 -6.82 11.11
C GLY A 33 -7.60 -6.55 9.74
N ILE A 34 -8.03 -7.24 8.69
CA ILE A 34 -7.56 -6.99 7.32
C ILE A 34 -8.71 -6.44 6.47
N SER A 35 -8.48 -5.27 5.85
CA SER A 35 -9.41 -4.66 4.91
C SER A 35 -9.24 -5.28 3.53
N ALA A 36 -10.30 -5.90 3.01
CA ALA A 36 -10.34 -6.40 1.64
C ALA A 36 -10.34 -5.24 0.65
N ARG A 37 -10.99 -4.14 1.03
CA ARG A 37 -11.09 -2.92 0.22
C ARG A 37 -9.73 -2.27 -0.04
N MET A 38 -8.83 -2.27 0.95
CA MET A 38 -7.44 -1.86 0.74
C MET A 38 -6.77 -2.76 -0.31
N GLN A 39 -6.92 -4.09 -0.21
CA GLN A 39 -6.29 -5.01 -1.17
C GLN A 39 -6.81 -4.80 -2.59
N GLU A 40 -8.11 -4.56 -2.76
CA GLU A 40 -8.73 -4.22 -4.04
C GLU A 40 -8.15 -2.93 -4.63
N LEU A 41 -7.97 -1.88 -3.82
CA LEU A 41 -7.31 -0.66 -4.25
C LEU A 41 -5.86 -0.89 -4.70
N TYR A 42 -5.09 -1.66 -3.93
CA TYR A 42 -3.73 -2.01 -4.32
C TYR A 42 -3.67 -2.85 -5.60
N LEU A 43 -4.66 -3.73 -5.83
CA LEU A 43 -4.75 -4.46 -7.10
C LEU A 43 -4.97 -3.50 -8.27
N ILE A 44 -5.89 -2.54 -8.13
CA ILE A 44 -6.12 -1.51 -9.15
C ILE A 44 -4.84 -0.70 -9.40
N VAL A 45 -4.14 -0.30 -8.34
CA VAL A 45 -2.84 0.39 -8.43
C VAL A 45 -1.85 -0.43 -9.26
N PHE A 46 -1.65 -1.71 -8.95
CA PHE A 46 -0.68 -2.55 -9.65
C PHE A 46 -1.08 -2.84 -11.09
N VAL A 47 -2.36 -3.07 -11.37
CA VAL A 47 -2.86 -3.25 -12.73
C VAL A 47 -2.58 -1.99 -13.55
N CYS A 48 -2.97 -0.81 -13.07
CA CYS A 48 -2.74 0.46 -13.78
C CYS A 48 -1.24 0.78 -13.95
N ARG A 49 -0.42 0.44 -12.95
CA ARG A 49 1.02 0.73 -12.95
C ARG A 49 1.83 -0.19 -13.86
N TYR A 50 1.41 -1.44 -13.98
CA TYR A 50 2.16 -2.50 -14.66
C TYR A 50 1.52 -2.91 -16.00
N MET A 51 0.70 -2.05 -16.60
CA MET A 51 0.18 -2.24 -17.97
C MET A 51 1.30 -2.43 -19.01
N ASP A 52 2.51 -1.92 -18.71
CA ASP A 52 3.71 -2.04 -19.52
C ASP A 52 4.39 -3.42 -19.45
N LEU A 53 3.93 -4.32 -18.57
CA LEU A 53 4.56 -5.63 -18.29
C LEU A 53 4.78 -6.48 -19.54
N PHE A 54 3.84 -6.46 -20.48
CA PHE A 54 3.90 -7.25 -21.73
C PHE A 54 4.48 -6.47 -22.91
N LEU A 55 4.82 -5.19 -22.72
CA LEU A 55 5.27 -4.30 -23.79
C LEU A 55 6.77 -4.02 -23.72
N TYR A 56 7.31 -3.89 -22.52
CA TYR A 56 8.70 -3.51 -22.31
C TYR A 56 9.38 -4.43 -21.30
N PHE A 57 10.46 -5.08 -21.74
CA PHE A 57 11.35 -5.80 -20.85
C PHE A 57 12.45 -4.86 -20.33
N ILE A 58 12.40 -4.55 -19.03
CA ILE A 58 13.42 -3.72 -18.38
C ILE A 58 14.54 -4.60 -17.80
N SER A 59 14.16 -5.59 -16.97
CA SER A 59 15.08 -6.57 -16.38
C SER A 59 14.29 -7.74 -15.79
N LEU A 60 14.95 -8.87 -15.60
CA LEU A 60 14.36 -10.05 -14.96
C LEU A 60 13.82 -9.73 -13.56
N TYR A 61 14.58 -8.98 -12.75
CA TYR A 61 14.13 -8.50 -11.44
C TYR A 61 12.83 -7.69 -11.55
N ASN A 62 12.76 -6.72 -12.47
CA ASN A 62 11.59 -5.87 -12.62
C ASN A 62 10.34 -6.67 -13.01
N THR A 63 10.47 -7.57 -13.99
CA THR A 63 9.37 -8.41 -14.47
C THR A 63 8.87 -9.34 -13.37
N ILE A 64 9.77 -10.01 -12.64
CA ILE A 64 9.40 -10.91 -11.53
C ILE A 64 8.67 -10.13 -10.43
N MET A 65 9.18 -8.96 -10.03
CA MET A 65 8.57 -8.16 -8.96
C MET A 65 7.15 -7.70 -9.34
N LYS A 66 6.94 -7.25 -10.58
CA LYS A 66 5.60 -6.88 -11.09
C LYS A 66 4.62 -8.04 -11.03
N ILE A 67 5.02 -9.21 -11.52
CA ILE A 67 4.20 -10.43 -11.50
C ILE A 67 3.89 -10.84 -10.05
N LEU A 68 4.90 -10.83 -9.18
CA LEU A 68 4.75 -11.17 -7.76
C LEU A 68 3.72 -10.27 -7.07
N PHE A 69 3.78 -8.95 -7.27
CA PHE A 69 2.83 -8.02 -6.69
C PHE A 69 1.39 -8.28 -7.19
N LEU A 70 1.20 -8.46 -8.49
CA LEU A 70 -0.12 -8.78 -9.05
C LEU A 70 -0.68 -10.10 -8.51
N VAL A 71 0.14 -11.16 -8.50
CA VAL A 71 -0.29 -12.50 -8.07
C VAL A 71 -0.59 -12.55 -6.58
N ILE A 72 0.30 -12.02 -5.72
CA ILE A 72 0.10 -12.09 -4.28
C ILE A 72 -1.09 -11.24 -3.83
N THR A 73 -1.27 -10.04 -4.38
CA THR A 73 -2.42 -9.21 -4.04
C THR A 73 -3.73 -9.84 -4.51
N SER A 74 -3.78 -10.37 -5.75
CA SER A 74 -4.95 -11.10 -6.25
C SER A 74 -5.27 -12.32 -5.39
N PHE A 75 -4.25 -13.09 -5.01
CA PHE A 75 -4.40 -14.25 -4.15
C PHE A 75 -4.87 -13.86 -2.73
N SER A 76 -4.39 -12.74 -2.19
CA SER A 76 -4.85 -12.22 -0.89
C SER A 76 -6.34 -11.87 -0.93
N ILE A 77 -6.79 -11.19 -1.99
CA ILE A 77 -8.22 -10.89 -2.21
C ILE A 77 -9.02 -12.18 -2.30
N TYR A 78 -8.54 -13.17 -3.07
CA TYR A 78 -9.20 -14.47 -3.18
C TYR A 78 -9.38 -15.16 -1.82
N LEU A 79 -8.33 -15.16 -0.98
CA LEU A 79 -8.41 -15.73 0.36
C LEU A 79 -9.44 -15.02 1.24
N ILE A 80 -9.47 -13.69 1.20
CA ILE A 80 -10.35 -12.87 2.05
C ILE A 80 -11.81 -12.92 1.57
N ARG A 81 -12.06 -12.91 0.26
CA ARG A 81 -13.41 -12.83 -0.31
C ARG A 81 -14.09 -14.18 -0.48
N PHE A 82 -13.32 -15.22 -0.85
CA PHE A 82 -13.91 -16.46 -1.36
C PHE A 82 -13.52 -17.72 -0.59
N LYS A 83 -12.30 -17.84 -0.05
CA LYS A 83 -11.82 -19.12 0.52
C LYS A 83 -12.22 -19.34 1.99
N PRO A 84 -13.07 -20.33 2.32
CA PRO A 84 -13.32 -20.71 3.72
C PRO A 84 -12.12 -21.46 4.32
N PRO A 85 -11.90 -21.39 5.64
CA PRO A 85 -12.68 -20.64 6.64
C PRO A 85 -12.34 -19.13 6.70
N ILE A 86 -11.29 -18.68 6.00
CA ILE A 86 -10.78 -17.29 6.07
C ILE A 86 -11.89 -16.29 5.70
N SER A 87 -12.57 -16.49 4.58
CA SER A 87 -13.61 -15.58 4.09
C SER A 87 -14.81 -15.42 5.03
N GLN A 88 -15.07 -16.41 5.89
CA GLN A 88 -16.16 -16.37 6.86
C GLN A 88 -15.86 -15.41 8.02
N THR A 89 -14.59 -15.12 8.28
CA THR A 89 -14.15 -14.21 9.35
C THR A 89 -14.08 -12.74 8.92
N TYR A 90 -14.40 -12.44 7.65
CA TYR A 90 -14.32 -11.09 7.11
C TYR A 90 -15.47 -10.20 7.62
N ASN A 91 -15.13 -9.14 8.36
CA ASN A 91 -16.13 -8.25 8.94
C ASN A 91 -16.49 -7.07 8.00
N ARG A 92 -17.51 -7.30 7.18
CA ARG A 92 -18.08 -6.29 6.25
C ARG A 92 -18.61 -5.03 6.94
N LYS A 93 -19.08 -5.13 8.20
CA LYS A 93 -19.66 -3.99 8.92
C LYS A 93 -18.60 -2.96 9.31
N ILE A 94 -17.39 -3.42 9.62
CA ILE A 94 -16.25 -2.57 9.97
C ILE A 94 -15.56 -2.06 8.71
N ASP A 95 -15.36 -2.90 7.69
CA ASP A 95 -14.72 -2.53 6.42
C ASP A 95 -15.71 -1.81 5.45
N LYS A 96 -16.29 -0.69 5.92
CA LYS A 96 -17.36 0.08 5.27
C LYS A 96 -16.90 1.28 4.43
N PHE A 97 -15.59 1.50 4.30
CA PHE A 97 -15.04 2.64 3.58
C PHE A 97 -15.37 2.57 2.08
N SER A 98 -16.24 3.45 1.58
CA SER A 98 -16.72 3.42 0.19
C SER A 98 -15.70 4.05 -0.77
N TYR A 99 -14.58 3.36 -1.00
CA TYR A 99 -13.48 3.84 -1.85
C TYR A 99 -13.90 4.14 -3.29
N GLU A 100 -14.94 3.47 -3.78
CA GLU A 100 -15.50 3.64 -5.11
C GLU A 100 -16.01 5.08 -5.31
N LYS A 101 -16.69 5.62 -4.28
CA LYS A 101 -17.22 6.98 -4.26
C LYS A 101 -16.17 8.02 -3.88
N TYR A 102 -15.37 7.72 -2.84
CA TYR A 102 -14.52 8.73 -2.21
C TYR A 102 -13.09 8.79 -2.77
N LEU A 103 -12.58 7.73 -3.40
CA LEU A 103 -11.21 7.69 -3.89
C LEU A 103 -11.14 7.64 -5.42
N LEU A 104 -11.81 6.68 -6.08
CA LEU A 104 -11.61 6.45 -7.53
C LEU A 104 -11.90 7.70 -8.37
N GLY A 105 -13.06 8.34 -8.16
CA GLY A 105 -13.45 9.54 -8.90
C GLY A 105 -12.53 10.75 -8.65
N PRO A 106 -12.35 11.19 -7.39
CA PRO A 106 -11.47 12.32 -7.06
C PRO A 106 -10.01 12.11 -7.50
N VAL A 107 -9.48 10.89 -7.35
CA VAL A 107 -8.12 10.55 -7.79
C VAL A 107 -8.00 10.60 -9.32
N LEU A 108 -9.03 10.16 -10.06
CA LEU A 108 -9.05 10.27 -11.51
C LEU A 108 -9.06 11.74 -11.95
N ALA A 109 -9.90 12.57 -11.33
CA ALA A 109 -9.91 14.01 -11.61
C ALA A 109 -8.54 14.66 -11.35
N LEU A 110 -7.92 14.36 -10.20
CA LEU A 110 -6.58 14.85 -9.88
C LEU A 110 -5.53 14.37 -10.88
N THR A 111 -5.65 13.13 -11.37
CA THR A 111 -4.77 12.57 -12.39
C THR A 111 -4.84 13.34 -13.69
N LEU A 112 -6.04 13.65 -14.17
CA LEU A 112 -6.22 14.41 -15.41
C LEU A 112 -5.66 15.82 -15.30
N LEU A 113 -5.69 16.43 -14.11
CA LEU A 113 -5.11 17.76 -13.87
C LEU A 113 -3.58 17.76 -13.75
N THR A 114 -2.98 16.63 -13.38
CA THR A 114 -1.54 16.56 -13.01
C THR A 114 -0.70 15.66 -13.91
N THR A 115 -1.32 14.98 -14.89
CA THR A 115 -0.59 14.14 -15.84
C THR A 115 0.32 14.99 -16.73
N LYS A 116 1.52 14.48 -17.02
CA LYS A 116 2.47 15.15 -17.91
C LYS A 116 2.03 15.11 -19.38
N SER A 117 1.32 14.05 -19.75
CA SER A 117 0.81 13.85 -21.10
C SER A 117 -0.51 13.07 -21.03
N TYR A 118 -1.41 13.33 -21.97
CA TYR A 118 -2.69 12.64 -22.08
C TYR A 118 -2.60 11.32 -22.86
N LYS A 119 -1.40 10.74 -22.95
CA LYS A 119 -1.22 9.38 -23.45
C LYS A 119 -1.76 8.39 -22.42
N PHE A 120 -2.35 7.30 -22.90
CA PHE A 120 -2.98 6.29 -22.06
C PHE A 120 -2.05 5.79 -20.93
N PHE A 121 -0.81 5.40 -21.25
CA PHE A 121 0.15 4.90 -20.26
C PHE A 121 0.58 5.95 -19.23
N ASP A 122 0.70 7.21 -19.63
CA ASP A 122 1.06 8.29 -18.71
C ASP A 122 -0.09 8.56 -17.73
N ILE A 123 -1.34 8.53 -18.21
CA ILE A 123 -2.54 8.66 -17.37
C ILE A 123 -2.64 7.49 -16.39
N THR A 124 -2.53 6.23 -16.84
CA THR A 124 -2.65 5.07 -15.94
C THR A 124 -1.52 5.02 -14.91
N TRP A 125 -0.32 5.43 -15.31
CA TRP A 125 0.81 5.53 -14.40
C TRP A 125 0.58 6.61 -13.34
N THR A 126 0.21 7.84 -13.74
CA THR A 126 -0.08 8.94 -12.80
C THR A 126 -1.25 8.59 -11.88
N TYR A 127 -2.31 7.97 -12.42
CA TYR A 127 -3.44 7.47 -11.65
C TYR A 127 -3.01 6.49 -10.56
N SER A 128 -2.15 5.53 -10.92
CA SER A 128 -1.64 4.56 -9.95
C SER A 128 -0.87 5.21 -8.80
N ILE A 129 -0.13 6.30 -9.05
CA ILE A 129 0.66 7.00 -8.03
C ILE A 129 -0.25 7.71 -7.03
N TRP A 130 -1.25 8.44 -7.52
CA TRP A 130 -2.22 9.10 -6.65
C TRP A 130 -3.07 8.09 -5.88
N LEU A 131 -3.56 7.05 -6.55
CA LEU A 131 -4.41 6.04 -5.90
C LEU A 131 -3.66 5.29 -4.79
N GLU A 132 -2.39 4.92 -5.02
CA GLU A 132 -1.56 4.26 -4.01
C GLU A 132 -1.40 5.13 -2.76
N SER A 133 -1.30 6.45 -2.93
CA SER A 133 -1.07 7.35 -1.79
C SER A 133 -2.19 7.33 -0.76
N VAL A 134 -3.41 6.97 -1.19
CA VAL A 134 -4.60 6.93 -0.35
C VAL A 134 -5.18 5.52 -0.19
N ALA A 135 -4.57 4.50 -0.82
CA ALA A 135 -5.06 3.11 -0.82
C ALA A 135 -5.11 2.48 0.58
N ILE A 136 -4.33 3.00 1.53
CA ILE A 136 -4.26 2.53 2.92
C ILE A 136 -5.47 2.95 3.78
N LEU A 137 -6.24 3.97 3.36
CA LEU A 137 -7.32 4.55 4.16
C LEU A 137 -8.38 3.53 4.66
N PRO A 138 -8.88 2.57 3.85
CA PRO A 138 -9.82 1.55 4.33
C PRO A 138 -9.26 0.71 5.48
N GLN A 139 -7.97 0.38 5.42
CA GLN A 139 -7.31 -0.43 6.45
C GLN A 139 -7.10 0.35 7.74
N LEU A 140 -6.62 1.60 7.66
CA LEU A 140 -6.44 2.44 8.86
C LEU A 140 -7.79 2.68 9.55
N THR A 141 -8.82 3.09 8.80
CA THR A 141 -10.16 3.33 9.34
C THR A 141 -10.74 2.08 10.01
N MET A 142 -10.51 0.89 9.44
CA MET A 142 -10.88 -0.38 10.05
C MET A 142 -10.15 -0.63 11.38
N LEU A 143 -8.84 -0.36 11.45
CA LEU A 143 -8.05 -0.57 12.66
C LEU A 143 -8.44 0.39 13.79
N TYR A 144 -8.72 1.67 13.48
CA TYR A 144 -9.23 2.62 14.49
C TYR A 144 -10.58 2.19 15.08
N GLN A 145 -11.45 1.58 14.27
CA GLN A 145 -12.73 1.05 14.76
C GLN A 145 -12.56 -0.20 15.64
N GLN A 146 -11.57 -1.06 15.36
CA GLN A 146 -11.32 -2.28 16.13
C GLN A 146 -10.53 -2.06 17.41
N ARG A 147 -9.77 -0.97 17.50
CA ARG A 147 -8.89 -0.58 18.61
C ARG A 147 -7.70 -1.52 18.82
N GLU A 148 -7.94 -2.79 19.12
CA GLU A 148 -6.88 -3.79 19.31
C GLU A 148 -6.41 -4.33 17.96
N VAL A 149 -5.11 -4.18 17.70
CA VAL A 149 -4.48 -4.67 16.46
C VAL A 149 -3.67 -5.92 16.77
N GLU A 150 -3.98 -7.01 16.06
CA GLU A 150 -3.19 -8.24 16.10
C GLU A 150 -1.72 -7.98 15.76
N ASN A 151 -0.80 -8.71 16.41
CA ASN A 151 0.63 -8.46 16.26
C ASN A 151 1.13 -8.64 14.81
N ILE A 152 0.69 -9.69 14.11
CA ILE A 152 1.12 -9.92 12.71
C ILE A 152 0.55 -8.83 11.80
N THR A 153 -0.71 -8.42 12.02
CA THR A 153 -1.35 -7.32 11.29
C THR A 153 -0.61 -6.00 11.51
N SER A 154 -0.17 -5.71 12.73
CA SER A 154 0.58 -4.48 13.01
C SER A 154 1.94 -4.46 12.31
N HIS A 155 2.66 -5.59 12.30
CA HIS A 155 3.92 -5.74 11.54
C HIS A 155 3.70 -5.63 10.03
N TYR A 156 2.61 -6.19 9.50
CA TYR A 156 2.22 -6.04 8.10
C TYR A 156 2.05 -4.55 7.73
N VAL A 157 1.21 -3.83 8.47
CA VAL A 157 0.92 -2.41 8.19
C VAL A 157 2.16 -1.55 8.41
N ALA A 158 2.96 -1.82 9.44
CA ALA A 158 4.21 -1.11 9.67
C ALA A 158 5.20 -1.30 8.50
N THR A 159 5.38 -2.53 8.03
CA THR A 159 6.27 -2.82 6.90
C THR A 159 5.75 -2.18 5.60
N MET A 160 4.42 -2.12 5.40
CA MET A 160 3.80 -1.34 4.32
C MET A 160 4.15 0.15 4.41
N GLY A 161 4.09 0.77 5.58
CA GLY A 161 4.51 2.16 5.71
C GLY A 161 6.01 2.36 5.43
N LEU A 162 6.84 1.42 5.91
CA LEU A 162 8.31 1.52 5.81
C LEU A 162 8.80 1.47 4.36
N TYR A 163 8.18 0.67 3.49
CA TYR A 163 8.58 0.68 2.07
C TYR A 163 8.46 2.09 1.50
N ARG A 164 7.42 2.83 1.88
CA ARG A 164 7.17 4.15 1.34
C ARG A 164 8.15 5.19 1.88
N ALA A 165 8.48 5.10 3.16
CA ALA A 165 9.53 5.92 3.76
C ALA A 165 10.89 5.72 3.04
N PHE A 166 11.27 4.46 2.74
CA PHE A 166 12.48 4.18 1.97
C PHE A 166 12.41 4.72 0.54
N TYR A 167 11.24 4.68 -0.11
CA TYR A 167 11.04 5.27 -1.43
C TYR A 167 11.18 6.80 -1.43
N LEU A 168 10.70 7.47 -0.38
CA LEU A 168 10.89 8.91 -0.21
C LEU A 168 12.38 9.25 -0.07
N ILE A 169 13.12 8.52 0.76
CA ILE A 169 14.58 8.67 0.91
C ILE A 169 15.30 8.38 -0.40
N ASN A 170 14.89 7.34 -1.13
CA ASN A 170 15.41 7.04 -2.46
C ASN A 170 15.23 8.21 -3.42
N TRP A 171 14.08 8.89 -3.43
CA TRP A 171 13.90 10.03 -4.32
C TRP A 171 14.74 11.24 -3.91
N VAL A 172 14.91 11.49 -2.61
CA VAL A 172 15.84 12.50 -2.09
C VAL A 172 17.27 12.19 -2.55
N TYR A 173 17.72 10.94 -2.38
CA TYR A 173 19.03 10.50 -2.85
C TYR A 173 19.18 10.73 -4.37
N ARG A 174 18.20 10.33 -5.18
CA ARG A 174 18.26 10.50 -6.64
C ARG A 174 18.22 11.97 -7.08
N TYR A 175 17.64 12.87 -6.30
CA TYR A 175 17.68 14.29 -6.58
C TYR A 175 19.10 14.86 -6.44
N PHE A 176 19.83 14.46 -5.40
CA PHE A 176 21.17 14.95 -5.13
C PHE A 176 22.29 14.25 -5.93
N PHE A 177 22.14 12.96 -6.21
CA PHE A 177 23.24 12.13 -6.73
C PHE A 177 23.08 11.65 -8.18
N GLU A 178 21.90 11.75 -8.81
CA GLU A 178 21.76 11.44 -10.25
C GLU A 178 21.95 12.70 -11.11
N THR A 179 22.55 12.53 -12.29
CA THR A 179 22.70 13.59 -13.30
C THR A 179 22.02 13.14 -14.61
N PRO A 180 20.96 13.82 -15.07
CA PRO A 180 20.27 14.94 -14.43
C PRO A 180 19.49 14.52 -13.18
N SER A 181 19.26 15.47 -12.27
CA SER A 181 18.52 15.23 -11.03
C SER A 181 17.12 14.69 -11.30
N PHE A 182 16.71 13.68 -10.53
CA PHE A 182 15.37 13.11 -10.67
C PHE A 182 14.30 14.03 -10.05
N VAL A 183 13.47 14.64 -10.90
CA VAL A 183 12.34 15.47 -10.47
C VAL A 183 11.01 14.86 -10.94
N CYS A 184 10.21 14.41 -9.98
CA CYS A 184 8.85 13.91 -10.22
C CYS A 184 7.91 14.48 -9.15
N VAL A 185 7.34 15.66 -9.40
CA VAL A 185 6.49 16.37 -8.44
C VAL A 185 5.34 15.48 -7.94
N VAL A 186 4.64 14.79 -8.85
CA VAL A 186 3.57 13.84 -8.51
C VAL A 186 4.07 12.74 -7.57
N CYS A 187 5.23 12.14 -7.86
CA CYS A 187 5.81 11.09 -7.02
C CYS A 187 6.10 11.61 -5.60
N TRP A 188 6.71 12.79 -5.49
CA TRP A 188 7.09 13.37 -4.21
C TRP A 188 5.88 13.76 -3.37
N VAL A 189 4.88 14.43 -3.97
CA VAL A 189 3.67 14.86 -3.25
C VAL A 189 2.84 13.64 -2.82
N ALA A 190 2.55 12.71 -3.74
CA ALA A 190 1.87 11.46 -3.40
C ALA A 190 2.68 10.63 -2.39
N GLY A 191 4.01 10.67 -2.51
CA GLY A 191 4.99 10.16 -1.55
C GLY A 191 4.76 10.62 -0.14
N PHE A 192 4.75 11.94 0.01
CA PHE A 192 4.56 12.62 1.28
C PHE A 192 3.19 12.34 1.86
N ILE A 193 2.12 12.46 1.07
CA ILE A 193 0.75 12.15 1.51
C ILE A 193 0.67 10.73 2.05
N GLN A 194 1.21 9.77 1.30
CA GLN A 194 1.17 8.36 1.72
C GLN A 194 1.92 8.15 3.03
N THR A 195 3.14 8.67 3.16
CA THR A 195 3.93 8.54 4.40
C THR A 195 3.26 9.25 5.57
N ALA A 196 2.68 10.43 5.36
CA ALA A 196 1.98 11.21 6.37
C ALA A 196 0.80 10.43 6.98
N LEU A 197 0.04 9.69 6.15
CA LEU A 197 -1.07 8.84 6.62
C LEU A 197 -0.60 7.71 7.56
N TYR A 198 0.66 7.28 7.49
CA TYR A 198 1.21 6.26 8.39
C TYR A 198 1.78 6.82 9.69
N VAL A 199 1.99 8.14 9.82
CA VAL A 199 2.72 8.73 10.96
C VAL A 199 2.06 8.39 12.30
N ASP A 200 0.73 8.56 12.39
CA ASP A 200 0.01 8.27 13.62
C ASP A 200 0.08 6.78 13.98
N PHE A 201 -0.12 5.91 12.98
CA PHE A 201 0.03 4.47 13.18
C PHE A 201 1.44 4.09 13.65
N PHE A 202 2.49 4.69 13.08
CA PHE A 202 3.87 4.45 13.50
C PHE A 202 4.14 4.89 14.93
N TYR A 203 3.58 6.01 15.36
CA TYR A 203 3.69 6.47 16.73
C TYR A 203 3.14 5.43 17.71
N TYR A 204 1.90 4.96 17.50
CA TYR A 204 1.29 3.95 18.36
C TYR A 204 1.99 2.59 18.25
N PHE A 205 2.43 2.21 17.05
CA PHE A 205 3.21 0.99 16.84
C PHE A 205 4.51 1.01 17.65
N ALA A 206 5.31 2.07 17.52
CA ALA A 206 6.56 2.22 18.26
C ALA A 206 6.33 2.23 19.78
N LYS A 207 5.30 2.96 20.24
CA LYS A 207 4.90 2.97 21.65
C LYS A 207 4.55 1.56 22.16
N SER A 208 3.74 0.80 21.41
CA SER A 208 3.36 -0.56 21.80
C SER A 208 4.57 -1.48 21.96
N LYS A 209 5.56 -1.36 21.05
CA LYS A 209 6.79 -2.16 21.08
C LYS A 209 7.73 -1.76 22.20
N TRP A 210 7.91 -0.47 22.44
CA TRP A 210 8.75 0.03 23.51
C TRP A 210 8.27 -0.44 24.89
N TYR A 211 6.95 -0.39 25.12
CA TYR A 211 6.36 -0.78 26.40
C TYR A 211 5.98 -2.27 26.48
N GLY A 212 6.20 -3.06 25.43
CA GLY A 212 5.81 -4.48 25.38
C GLY A 212 4.30 -4.73 25.51
N LYS A 213 3.47 -3.74 25.15
CA LYS A 213 2.01 -3.81 25.28
C LYS A 213 1.36 -4.15 23.93
N LYS A 214 0.11 -4.64 23.97
CA LYS A 214 -0.71 -4.77 22.75
C LYS A 214 -0.86 -3.41 22.06
N LEU A 215 -0.89 -3.41 20.73
CA LEU A 215 -1.16 -2.19 19.97
C LEU A 215 -2.64 -1.83 20.09
N VAL A 216 -2.90 -0.70 20.73
CA VAL A 216 -4.23 -0.12 20.89
C VAL A 216 -4.23 1.26 20.26
N LEU A 217 -5.11 1.47 19.28
CA LEU A 217 -5.32 2.77 18.63
C LEU A 217 -6.37 3.60 19.38
N PRO A 218 -6.25 4.94 19.39
CA PRO A 218 -7.23 5.82 20.02
C PRO A 218 -8.57 5.76 19.28
N PHE A 219 -9.67 5.91 20.02
CA PHE A 219 -11.00 5.93 19.43
C PHE A 219 -11.32 7.33 18.88
N THR A 220 -11.74 7.41 17.62
CA THR A 220 -12.14 8.65 16.93
C THR A 220 -13.64 8.73 16.64
N GLY A 221 -14.46 7.86 17.25
CA GLY A 221 -15.92 7.97 17.18
C GLY A 221 -16.50 8.75 18.34
N ASP A 222 -17.61 9.43 18.13
CA ASP A 222 -18.50 9.83 19.22
C ASP A 222 -19.19 8.56 19.78
N VAL A 223 -19.35 8.51 21.10
CA VAL A 223 -20.03 7.42 21.83
C VAL A 223 -21.53 7.45 21.54
#